data_AF-U9U8M0-F1
#
_entry.id   AF-U9U8M0-F1
#
_cell.length_a   1.000
_cell.length_b   1.000
_cell.length_c   1.000
_cell.angle_alpha   90.00
_cell.angle_beta   90.00
_cell.angle_gamma   90.00
#
_symmetry.space_group_name_H-M   'P 1'
#
loop_
_entity.id
_entity.type
_entity.pdbx_description
1 polymer ?
#
loop_
_entity_poly.entity_id
_entity_poly.type
_entity_poly.pdbx_seq_one_letter_code
_entity_poly.pdbx_strand_id
1 'polypeptide(L)'
;AQNNLGNCYNYGKGTDKMKKKAFEWYTKSAISGIEAQLNIGIYYNYGKGVDKNETKASEWFLKSAEGAWKCRTKYIGKFYHKAIYWYKSYT
;
A
#
# COMPACT_ATOMS: atom_id res chain seq x y z
N ALA A 1 -6.77 -13.20 -3.45
CA ALA A 1 -7.95 -13.53 -2.62
C ALA A 1 -8.19 -12.55 -1.46
N GLN A 2 -7.18 -11.88 -0.88
CA GLN A 2 -7.37 -11.09 0.36
C GLN A 2 -8.03 -9.70 0.18
N ASN A 3 -7.94 -9.06 -0.99
CA ASN A 3 -8.51 -7.70 -1.22
C ASN A 3 -10.01 -7.68 -1.52
N ASN A 4 -10.61 -8.83 -1.84
CA ASN A 4 -11.98 -8.92 -2.32
C ASN A 4 -12.99 -8.40 -1.29
N LEU A 5 -12.74 -8.64 0.00
CA LEU A 5 -13.66 -8.21 1.06
C LEU A 5 -13.60 -6.70 1.32
N GLY A 6 -12.40 -6.10 1.25
CA GLY A 6 -12.24 -4.64 1.29
C GLY A 6 -12.97 -3.98 0.12
N ASN A 7 -12.86 -4.56 -1.07
CA ASN A 7 -13.58 -4.09 -2.26
C ASN A 7 -15.10 -4.21 -2.09
N CYS A 8 -15.62 -5.32 -1.54
CA CYS A 8 -17.05 -5.46 -1.25
C CYS A 8 -17.57 -4.37 -0.31
N TYR A 9 -16.83 -4.02 0.73
CA TYR A 9 -17.22 -2.91 1.62
C TYR A 9 -17.10 -1.53 0.95
N ASN A 10 -16.08 -1.33 0.10
CA ASN A 10 -15.91 -0.10 -0.65
C ASN A 10 -17.06 0.15 -1.66
N TYR A 11 -17.51 -0.89 -2.35
CA TYR A 11 -18.51 -0.80 -3.43
C TYR A 11 -19.94 -1.16 -3.01
N GLY A 12 -20.15 -1.88 -1.90
CA GLY A 12 -21.38 -2.62 -1.61
C GLY A 12 -22.57 -1.85 -0.99
N LYS A 13 -22.48 -0.53 -0.81
CA LYS A 13 -23.53 0.44 -0.39
C LYS A 13 -22.82 1.64 0.26
N GLY A 14 -22.34 2.57 -0.57
CA GLY A 14 -21.42 3.65 -0.18
C GLY A 14 -21.87 4.51 1.00
N THR A 15 -21.51 4.09 2.21
CA THR A 15 -21.71 4.82 3.47
C THR A 15 -20.38 4.88 4.22
N ASP A 16 -20.17 5.88 5.07
CA ASP A 16 -18.89 6.03 5.78
C ASP A 16 -18.60 4.88 6.74
N LYS A 17 -19.64 4.23 7.29
CA LYS A 17 -19.53 3.00 8.08
C LYS A 17 -18.91 1.86 7.27
N MET A 18 -19.27 1.72 5.99
CA MET A 18 -18.72 0.69 5.12
C MET A 18 -17.31 1.05 4.65
N LYS A 19 -17.04 2.34 4.37
CA LYS A 19 -15.67 2.81 4.08
C LYS A 19 -14.74 2.52 5.25
N LYS A 20 -15.14 2.79 6.50
CA LYS A 20 -14.31 2.47 7.68
C LYS A 20 -14.01 0.96 7.79
N LYS A 21 -15.01 0.10 7.54
CA LYS A 21 -14.79 -1.36 7.48
C LYS A 21 -13.86 -1.77 6.34
N ALA A 22 -14.00 -1.17 5.14
CA ALA A 22 -13.10 -1.43 4.03
C ALA A 22 -11.66 -1.06 4.39
N PHE A 23 -11.45 0.10 5.03
CA PHE A 23 -10.16 0.55 5.52
C PHE A 23 -9.52 -0.43 6.52
N GLU A 24 -10.29 -0.90 7.51
CA GLU A 24 -9.82 -1.90 8.46
C GLU A 24 -9.39 -3.20 7.77
N TRP A 25 -10.15 -3.64 6.76
CA TRP A 25 -9.81 -4.82 5.98
C TRP A 25 -8.56 -4.63 5.12
N TYR A 26 -8.42 -3.50 4.42
CA TYR A 26 -7.19 -3.21 3.68
C TYR A 26 -5.98 -3.13 4.61
N THR A 27 -6.11 -2.55 5.80
CA THR A 27 -5.03 -2.49 6.80
C THR A 27 -4.58 -3.87 7.25
N LYS A 28 -5.52 -4.81 7.45
CA LYS A 28 -5.20 -6.22 7.74
C LYS A 28 -4.49 -6.91 6.57
N SER A 29 -4.88 -6.61 5.33
CA SER A 29 -4.29 -7.20 4.11
C SER A 29 -2.98 -6.53 3.66
N ALA A 30 -2.64 -5.36 4.18
CA ALA A 30 -1.43 -4.63 3.80
C ALA A 30 -0.12 -5.30 4.23
N ILE A 31 -0.18 -6.28 5.12
CA ILE A 31 0.98 -7.09 5.53
C ILE A 31 1.52 -7.93 4.34
N SER A 32 0.65 -8.35 3.42
CA SER A 32 0.98 -9.26 2.32
C SER A 32 0.72 -8.69 0.92
N GLY A 33 0.00 -7.57 0.79
CA GLY A 33 -0.47 -7.07 -0.51
C GLY A 33 -0.10 -5.62 -0.83
N ILE A 34 0.67 -5.41 -1.90
CA ILE A 34 0.99 -4.09 -2.47
C ILE A 34 -0.29 -3.29 -2.79
N GLU A 35 -1.31 -3.98 -3.31
CA GLU A 35 -2.60 -3.37 -3.67
C GLU A 35 -3.39 -2.90 -2.43
N ALA A 36 -3.32 -3.63 -1.32
CA ALA A 36 -3.93 -3.20 -0.07
C ALA A 36 -3.25 -1.93 0.48
N GLN A 37 -1.92 -1.86 0.40
CA GLN A 37 -1.15 -0.67 0.79
C GLN A 37 -1.54 0.55 -0.06
N LEU A 38 -1.73 0.37 -1.37
CA LEU A 38 -2.19 1.42 -2.28
C LEU A 38 -3.59 1.93 -1.89
N ASN A 39 -4.52 1.03 -1.60
CA ASN A 39 -5.87 1.40 -1.18
C ASN A 39 -5.90 2.16 0.14
N ILE A 40 -5.02 1.84 1.09
CA ILE A 40 -4.88 2.61 2.35
C ILE A 40 -4.41 4.04 2.06
N GLY A 41 -3.42 4.21 1.18
CA GLY A 41 -2.95 5.53 0.77
C GLY A 41 -4.06 6.38 0.14
N ILE A 42 -4.88 5.79 -0.74
CA ILE A 42 -6.06 6.43 -1.33
C ILE A 42 -7.07 6.84 -0.25
N TYR A 43 -7.31 5.99 0.74
CA TYR A 43 -8.27 6.28 1.81
C TYR A 43 -7.85 7.47 2.68
N TYR A 44 -6.56 7.57 3.02
CA TYR A 44 -6.03 8.74 3.72
C TYR A 44 -5.99 9.99 2.84
N ASN A 45 -5.72 9.87 1.53
CA ASN A 45 -5.67 11.02 0.63
C ASN A 45 -7.04 11.68 0.42
N TYR A 46 -8.11 10.88 0.37
CA TYR A 46 -9.48 11.37 0.13
C TYR A 46 -10.35 11.42 1.39
N GLY A 47 -9.84 11.03 2.56
CA GLY A 47 -10.61 10.97 3.80
C GLY A 47 -11.80 9.99 3.74
N LYS A 48 -11.63 8.83 3.09
CA LYS A 48 -12.72 7.87 2.88
C LYS A 48 -12.95 7.01 4.13
N GLY A 49 -13.84 7.44 5.03
CA GLY A 49 -14.12 6.68 6.27
C GLY A 49 -12.97 6.69 7.29
N VAL A 50 -11.97 7.53 7.05
CA VAL A 50 -10.86 7.92 7.94
C VAL A 50 -10.58 9.40 7.72
N ASP A 51 -9.96 10.07 8.68
CA ASP A 51 -9.59 11.47 8.50
C ASP A 51 -8.55 11.61 7.39
N LYS A 52 -8.73 12.65 6.55
CA LYS A 52 -7.78 12.96 5.49
C LYS A 52 -6.40 13.24 6.10
N ASN A 53 -5.37 12.56 5.60
CA ASN A 53 -4.00 12.75 6.06
C ASN A 53 -3.01 12.47 4.91
N GLU A 54 -2.51 13.54 4.29
CA GLU A 54 -1.63 13.44 3.13
C GLU A 54 -0.26 12.84 3.48
N THR A 55 0.27 13.12 4.68
CA THR A 55 1.52 12.53 5.17
C THR A 55 1.42 11.01 5.26
N LYS A 56 0.37 10.51 5.92
CA LYS A 56 0.11 9.06 6.02
C LYS A 56 -0.15 8.44 4.65
N ALA A 57 -0.84 9.16 3.75
CA ALA A 57 -1.07 8.68 2.39
C ALA A 57 0.27 8.46 1.65
N SER A 58 1.18 9.44 1.71
CA SER A 58 2.51 9.35 1.11
C SER A 58 3.35 8.21 1.70
N GLU A 59 3.32 8.00 3.01
CA GLU A 59 4.00 6.86 3.66
C GLU A 59 3.51 5.51 3.13
N TRP A 60 2.19 5.34 2.96
CA TRP A 60 1.62 4.10 2.43
C TRP A 60 1.91 3.90 0.95
N PHE A 61 1.94 4.97 0.15
CA PHE A 61 2.38 4.89 -1.24
C PHE A 61 3.84 4.49 -1.36
N LEU A 62 4.72 5.04 -0.52
CA LEU A 62 6.13 4.66 -0.50
C LEU A 62 6.32 3.17 -0.13
N LYS A 63 5.61 2.68 0.89
CA LYS A 63 5.62 1.25 1.26
C LYS A 63 5.18 0.34 0.11
N SER A 64 4.13 0.74 -0.61
CA SER A 64 3.62 0.03 -1.79
C SER A 64 4.67 -0.02 -2.91
N ALA A 65 5.31 1.13 -3.20
CA ALA A 65 6.37 1.23 -4.20
C ALA A 65 7.61 0.38 -3.84
N GLU A 66 8.04 0.40 -2.59
CA GLU A 66 9.14 -0.44 -2.09
C GLU A 66 8.81 -1.93 -2.16
N GLY A 67 7.58 -2.33 -1.81
CA GLY A 67 7.12 -3.70 -1.93
C GLY A 67 7.11 -4.18 -3.39
N ALA A 68 6.63 -3.34 -4.30
CA ALA A 68 6.66 -3.60 -5.75
C ALA A 68 8.10 -3.68 -6.27
N TRP A 69 8.99 -2.80 -5.83
CA TRP A 69 10.40 -2.82 -6.16
C TRP A 69 11.09 -4.09 -5.64
N LYS A 70 10.85 -4.50 -4.39
CA LYS A 70 11.36 -5.76 -3.82
C LYS A 70 10.85 -6.99 -4.57
N CYS A 71 9.57 -7.02 -4.94
CA CYS A 71 9.01 -8.09 -5.75
C CYS A 71 9.67 -8.14 -7.14
N ARG A 72 9.80 -7.00 -7.81
CA ARG A 72 10.45 -6.87 -9.13
C ARG A 72 11.94 -7.20 -9.08
N THR A 73 12.64 -6.72 -8.06
CA THR A 73 14.05 -7.05 -7.84
C THR A 73 14.25 -8.47 -7.32
N LYS A 74 13.25 -9.20 -6.83
CA LYS A 74 13.40 -10.66 -6.66
C LYS A 74 13.71 -11.36 -7.99
N TYR A 75 13.21 -10.82 -9.10
CA TYR A 75 13.48 -11.30 -10.46
C TYR A 75 14.75 -10.67 -11.10
N ILE A 76 15.12 -9.44 -10.72
CA ILE A 76 16.31 -8.73 -11.23
C ILE A 76 17.52 -8.82 -10.24
N GLY A 77 17.35 -9.53 -9.12
CA GLY A 77 18.03 -9.28 -7.84
C GLY A 77 19.51 -9.58 -7.77
N LYS A 78 20.06 -10.26 -8.78
CA LYS A 78 21.51 -10.48 -8.84
C LYS A 78 22.29 -9.25 -9.32
N PHE A 79 21.68 -8.37 -10.11
CA PHE A 79 22.42 -7.25 -10.72
C PHE A 79 22.29 -5.93 -9.96
N TYR A 80 21.10 -5.60 -9.45
CA TYR A 80 20.85 -4.29 -8.84
C TYR A 80 21.32 -4.16 -7.38
N HIS A 81 21.35 -5.26 -6.61
CA HIS A 81 21.80 -5.21 -5.22
C HIS A 81 23.28 -4.81 -5.10
N LYS A 82 24.11 -5.22 -6.07
CA LYS A 82 25.54 -4.86 -6.12
C LYS A 82 25.75 -3.38 -6.46
N ALA A 83 24.92 -2.81 -7.35
CA ALA A 83 25.01 -1.42 -7.79
C ALA A 83 24.53 -0.42 -6.71
N ILE A 84 23.42 -0.71 -6.03
CA ILE A 84 22.91 0.14 -4.93
C ILE A 84 23.86 0.10 -3.72
N TYR A 85 24.42 -1.07 -3.40
CA TYR A 85 25.41 -1.21 -2.33
C TYR A 85 26.70 -0.43 -2.67
N TRP A 86 27.19 -0.53 -3.92
CA TRP A 86 28.32 0.26 -4.38
C TRP A 86 28.09 1.77 -4.24
N TYR A 87 26.93 2.28 -4.67
CA TYR A 87 26.64 3.71 -4.60
C TYR A 87 26.57 4.22 -3.15
N LYS A 88 25.98 3.44 -2.23
CA LYS A 88 25.90 3.78 -0.80
C LYS A 88 27.22 3.63 -0.02
N SER A 89 28.21 2.93 -0.55
CA SER A 89 29.53 2.78 0.10
C SER A 89 30.51 3.90 -0.26
N TYR A 90 30.20 4.75 -1.24
CA TYR A 90 31.05 5.85 -1.71
C TYR A 90 30.41 7.23 -1.56
N THR A 91 29.33 7.33 -0.78
CA THR A 91 28.73 8.58 -0.27
C THR A 91 28.64 8.46 1.24
#